data_AF-A0A943K646-F1
#
_entry.id   AF-A0A943K646-F1
#
_cell.length_a   1.000
_cell.length_b   1.000
_cell.length_c   1.000
_cell.angle_alpha   90.00
_cell.angle_beta   90.00
_cell.angle_gamma   90.00
#
_symmetry.space_group_name_H-M   'P 1'
#
loop_
_entity.id
_entity.type
_entity.pdbx_description
1 polymer ?
#
loop_
_entity_poly.entity_id
_entity_poly.type
_entity_poly.pdbx_seq_one_letter_code
_entity_poly.pdbx_strand_id
1 'polypeptide(L)'
;MYKIAIENKDGEKYEFECDGTANLYAFTEELGIKEYPYSLKIGENRNGVKVRLKADNDFDESIAKILKENRNTLSDTLTVSHALGEVRDEWMREEIERNALNGQYATKEELYADIRKMKIELSSVQEDFYCPLHAVIVNEDGEERGLTAEELTGYESEIRLKLVERQTPDIDMAKYFGYHAKITDKILYAEWTVEEKSGKLYGKISCYLNETLTTEETERLKHAIDGQNSDGFGEGFEQCSIETLNGKLYAFLWDYDDYFLKTSEEMDEYLNKTEMKMGGI
;
A
#
# COMPACT_ATOMS: atom_id res chain seq x y z
N MET A 1 -3.23 22.39 4.13
CA MET A 1 -2.73 21.28 4.94
C MET A 1 -2.79 21.77 6.36
N TYR A 2 -3.54 21.07 7.20
CA TYR A 2 -3.74 21.42 8.59
C TYR A 2 -2.43 21.38 9.39
N LYS A 3 -2.41 22.13 10.49
CA LYS A 3 -1.34 22.14 11.47
C LYS A 3 -1.59 21.12 12.57
N ILE A 4 -0.52 20.62 13.16
CA ILE A 4 -0.56 19.77 14.35
C ILE A 4 -0.04 20.58 15.53
N ALA A 5 -0.78 20.55 16.64
CA ALA A 5 -0.33 21.06 17.93
C ALA A 5 -0.21 19.90 18.93
N ILE A 6 0.98 19.74 19.50
CA ILE A 6 1.27 18.77 20.57
C ILE A 6 1.47 19.57 21.86
N GLU A 7 0.68 19.27 22.88
CA GLU A 7 0.70 19.90 24.21
C GLU A 7 1.04 18.82 25.25
N ASN A 8 2.07 19.05 26.08
CA ASN A 8 2.40 18.15 27.17
C ASN A 8 1.45 18.33 28.37
N LYS A 9 1.58 17.48 29.39
CA LYS A 9 0.74 17.51 30.60
C LYS A 9 0.84 18.84 31.38
N ASP A 10 1.95 19.56 31.22
CA ASP A 10 2.25 20.80 31.93
C ASP A 10 1.78 22.04 31.14
N GLY A 11 1.21 21.84 29.94
CA GLY A 11 0.63 22.88 29.09
C GLY A 11 1.61 23.53 28.12
N GLU A 12 2.86 23.07 28.07
CA GLU A 12 3.83 23.49 27.05
C GLU A 12 3.42 22.88 25.70
N LYS A 13 3.56 23.66 24.63
CA LYS A 13 3.05 23.26 23.31
C LYS A 13 4.02 23.58 22.18
N TYR A 14 4.01 22.72 21.17
CA TYR A 14 4.64 22.94 19.89
C TYR A 14 3.60 22.83 18.77
N GLU A 15 3.64 23.75 17.80
CA GLU A 15 2.74 23.76 16.62
C GLU A 15 3.59 23.72 15.35
N PHE A 16 3.22 22.87 14.39
CA PHE A 16 3.95 22.70 13.14
C PHE A 16 3.01 22.32 11.99
N GLU A 17 3.45 22.58 10.75
CA GLU A 17 2.73 22.18 9.54
C GLU A 17 2.75 20.65 9.39
N CYS A 18 1.63 20.05 9.02
CA CYS A 18 1.59 18.63 8.71
C CYS A 18 2.06 18.39 7.28
N ASP A 19 3.34 18.62 6.99
CA ASP A 19 3.95 18.49 5.65
C ASP A 19 5.06 17.42 5.57
N GLY A 20 5.25 16.67 6.65
CA GLY A 20 6.28 15.63 6.75
C GLY A 20 7.70 16.15 7.01
N THR A 21 7.91 17.47 7.11
CA THR A 21 9.24 18.07 7.37
C THR A 21 9.58 18.19 8.86
N ALA A 22 8.56 18.12 9.72
CA ALA A 22 8.70 18.24 11.16
C ALA A 22 9.50 17.08 11.79
N ASN A 23 10.51 17.41 12.60
CA ASN A 23 11.23 16.44 13.42
C ASN A 23 10.44 16.15 14.70
N LEU A 24 9.53 15.18 14.62
CA LEU A 24 8.67 14.81 15.75
C LEU A 24 9.45 14.41 17.00
N TYR A 25 10.56 13.69 16.85
CA TYR A 25 11.38 13.27 18.00
C TYR A 25 11.94 14.46 18.75
N ALA A 26 12.51 15.43 18.04
CA ALA A 26 13.05 16.65 18.65
C ALA A 26 11.94 17.39 19.41
N PHE A 27 10.76 17.57 18.81
CA PHE A 27 9.65 18.27 19.45
C PHE A 27 9.12 17.53 20.68
N THR A 28 9.00 16.20 20.61
CA THR A 28 8.58 15.41 21.78
C THR A 28 9.62 15.40 22.89
N GLU A 29 10.92 15.38 22.55
CA GLU A 29 12.01 15.44 23.51
C GLU A 29 12.03 16.79 24.25
N GLU A 30 11.89 17.89 23.51
CA GLU A 30 11.79 19.24 24.09
C GLU A 30 10.56 19.38 25.01
N LEU A 31 9.45 18.73 24.67
CA LEU A 31 8.24 18.69 25.49
C LEU A 31 8.30 17.66 26.64
N GLY A 32 9.40 16.92 26.79
CA GLY A 32 9.56 15.89 27.81
C GLY A 32 8.64 14.67 27.64
N ILE A 33 8.14 14.45 26.42
CA ILE A 33 7.27 13.32 26.05
C ILE A 33 8.16 12.12 25.73
N LYS A 34 7.93 11.00 26.44
CA LYS A 34 8.76 9.79 26.31
C LYS A 34 8.14 8.74 25.40
N GLU A 35 6.85 8.85 25.15
CA GLU A 35 6.11 7.95 24.27
C GLU A 35 6.56 8.11 22.82
N TYR A 36 6.46 7.02 22.08
CA TYR A 36 6.77 7.01 20.65
C TYR A 36 5.85 8.01 19.91
N PRO A 37 6.40 9.07 19.27
CA PRO A 37 5.60 10.21 18.79
C PRO A 37 4.49 9.79 17.84
N TYR A 38 4.81 8.89 16.90
CA TYR A 38 3.87 8.43 15.87
C TYR A 38 2.69 7.62 16.43
N SER A 39 2.78 7.12 17.68
CA SER A 39 1.67 6.41 18.35
C SER A 39 0.68 7.33 19.07
N LEU A 40 1.02 8.62 19.25
CA LEU A 40 0.15 9.57 19.94
C LEU A 40 -1.14 9.76 19.14
N LYS A 41 -2.28 9.71 19.83
CA LYS A 41 -3.61 9.82 19.22
C LYS A 41 -4.09 11.26 19.20
N ILE A 42 -4.82 11.62 18.15
CA ILE A 42 -5.57 12.88 18.07
C ILE A 42 -6.56 12.94 19.24
N GLY A 43 -6.54 14.04 19.97
CA GLY A 43 -7.22 14.26 21.24
C GLY A 43 -6.32 14.05 22.46
N GLU A 44 -6.91 13.73 23.60
CA GLU A 44 -6.20 13.50 24.86
C GLU A 44 -5.70 12.06 24.99
N ASN A 45 -4.43 11.89 25.36
CA ASN A 45 -3.76 10.62 25.57
C ASN A 45 -3.62 10.30 27.07
N ARG A 46 -3.41 9.03 27.42
CA ARG A 46 -3.38 8.55 28.82
C ARG A 46 -2.25 9.18 29.66
N ASN A 47 -1.19 9.61 29.02
CA ASN A 47 -0.04 10.30 29.63
C ASN A 47 -0.27 11.81 29.84
N GLY A 48 -1.46 12.32 29.52
CA GLY A 48 -1.80 13.75 29.61
C GLY A 48 -1.40 14.57 28.39
N VAL A 49 -0.74 13.96 27.39
CA VAL A 49 -0.41 14.63 26.13
C VAL A 49 -1.68 14.86 25.30
N LYS A 50 -1.86 16.07 24.81
CA LYS A 50 -2.97 16.42 23.92
C LYS A 50 -2.43 16.70 22.53
N VAL A 51 -2.98 16.02 21.54
CA VAL A 51 -2.69 16.29 20.13
C VAL A 51 -3.92 16.91 19.49
N ARG A 52 -3.79 18.07 18.87
CA ARG A 52 -4.87 18.78 18.19
C ARG A 52 -4.49 19.04 16.74
N LEU A 53 -5.48 18.90 15.85
CA LEU A 53 -5.39 19.35 14.48
C LEU A 53 -6.00 20.75 14.40
N LYS A 54 -5.37 21.62 13.63
CA LYS A 54 -5.81 23.00 13.39
C LYS A 54 -5.94 23.20 11.89
N ALA A 55 -7.17 23.30 11.43
CA ALA A 55 -7.48 23.54 10.04
C ALA A 55 -7.28 25.00 9.66
N ASP A 56 -6.81 25.25 8.44
CA ASP A 56 -6.69 26.60 7.88
C ASP A 56 -7.84 26.93 6.90
N ASN A 57 -8.59 25.93 6.45
CA ASN A 57 -9.74 26.06 5.55
C ASN A 57 -10.78 24.93 5.78
N ASP A 58 -11.92 25.00 5.08
CA ASP A 58 -13.03 24.04 5.24
C ASP A 58 -12.63 22.61 4.83
N PHE A 59 -11.77 22.46 3.82
CA PHE A 59 -11.26 21.16 3.40
C PHE A 59 -10.39 20.52 4.51
N ASP A 60 -9.45 21.29 5.06
CA ASP A 60 -8.62 20.88 6.18
C ASP A 60 -9.47 20.53 7.42
N GLU A 61 -10.58 21.23 7.66
CA GLU A 61 -11.53 20.94 8.75
C GLU A 61 -12.25 19.60 8.53
N SER A 62 -12.69 19.32 7.29
CA SER A 62 -13.28 18.02 6.94
C SER A 62 -12.30 16.87 7.16
N ILE A 63 -11.05 17.01 6.73
CA ILE A 63 -10.02 15.97 6.95
C ILE A 63 -9.69 15.82 8.44
N ALA A 64 -9.53 16.94 9.16
CA ALA A 64 -9.26 16.93 10.60
C ALA A 64 -10.38 16.25 11.41
N LYS A 65 -11.64 16.43 10.98
CA LYS A 65 -12.80 15.77 11.58
C LYS A 65 -12.70 14.25 11.50
N ILE A 66 -12.41 13.70 10.30
CA ILE A 66 -12.25 12.25 10.08
C ILE A 66 -11.17 11.68 11.01
N LEU A 67 -10.02 12.33 11.07
CA LEU A 67 -8.88 11.91 11.89
C LEU A 67 -9.19 11.95 13.40
N LYS A 68 -9.92 12.98 13.82
CA LYS A 68 -10.31 13.18 15.23
C LYS A 68 -11.37 12.19 15.68
N GLU A 69 -12.43 11.99 14.91
CA GLU A 69 -13.56 11.12 15.26
C GLU A 69 -13.14 9.66 15.39
N ASN A 70 -12.20 9.21 14.55
CA ASN A 70 -11.66 7.84 14.58
C ASN A 70 -10.48 7.68 15.57
N ARG A 71 -10.12 8.73 16.32
CA ARG A 71 -8.97 8.76 17.24
C ARG A 71 -7.68 8.24 16.58
N ASN A 72 -7.43 8.70 15.35
CA ASN A 72 -6.26 8.35 14.58
C ASN A 72 -4.97 8.81 15.26
N THR A 73 -3.85 8.23 14.82
CA THR A 73 -2.52 8.53 15.35
C THR A 73 -1.86 9.70 14.62
N LEU A 74 -0.75 10.21 15.17
CA LEU A 74 0.13 11.13 14.45
C LEU A 74 0.70 10.49 13.19
N SER A 75 1.00 9.18 13.21
CA SER A 75 1.38 8.44 12.00
C SER A 75 0.31 8.55 10.92
N ASP A 76 -0.93 8.22 11.26
CA ASP A 76 -2.07 8.27 10.33
C ASP A 76 -2.27 9.67 9.73
N THR A 77 -2.11 10.68 10.58
CA THR A 77 -2.27 12.09 10.20
C THR A 77 -1.23 12.52 9.17
N LEU A 78 0.02 12.07 9.34
CA LEU A 78 1.09 12.30 8.37
C LEU A 78 0.86 11.50 7.08
N THR A 79 0.39 10.26 7.18
CA THR A 79 0.06 9.43 6.00
C THR A 79 -1.07 10.05 5.17
N VAL A 80 -2.13 10.57 5.80
CA VAL A 80 -3.21 11.28 5.09
C VAL A 80 -2.68 12.53 4.39
N SER A 81 -1.91 13.34 5.09
CA SER A 81 -1.27 14.54 4.53
C SER A 81 -0.41 14.19 3.31
N HIS A 82 0.43 13.15 3.43
CA HIS A 82 1.27 12.67 2.34
C HIS A 82 0.46 12.22 1.13
N ALA A 83 -0.56 11.37 1.35
CA ALA A 83 -1.41 10.86 0.28
C ALA A 83 -2.13 11.98 -0.48
N LEU A 84 -2.63 13.00 0.23
CA LEU A 84 -3.26 14.17 -0.38
C LEU A 84 -2.24 15.05 -1.12
N GLY A 85 -1.03 15.21 -0.58
CA GLY A 85 0.04 16.00 -1.19
C GLY A 85 0.57 15.41 -2.50
N GLU A 86 0.50 14.08 -2.68
CA GLU A 86 0.91 13.40 -3.90
C GLU A 86 -0.15 13.43 -5.01
N VAL A 87 -1.39 13.83 -4.72
CA VAL A 87 -2.40 14.06 -5.77
C VAL A 87 -2.00 15.32 -6.56
N ARG A 88 -1.55 15.15 -7.81
CA ARG A 88 -1.10 16.25 -8.68
C ARG A 88 -2.15 16.73 -9.67
N ASP A 89 -3.03 15.83 -10.09
CA ASP A 89 -4.08 16.10 -11.05
C ASP A 89 -5.12 17.07 -10.47
N GLU A 90 -5.53 18.06 -11.26
CA GLU A 90 -6.45 19.12 -10.82
C GLU A 90 -7.86 18.59 -10.60
N TRP A 91 -8.36 17.74 -11.50
CA TRP A 91 -9.69 17.14 -11.37
C TRP A 91 -9.77 16.27 -10.10
N MET A 92 -8.75 15.45 -9.84
CA MET A 92 -8.72 14.65 -8.60
C MET A 92 -8.78 15.54 -7.35
N ARG A 93 -8.01 16.65 -7.32
CA ARG A 93 -7.99 17.56 -6.16
C ARG A 93 -9.38 18.15 -5.92
N GLU A 94 -10.01 18.65 -6.97
CA GLU A 94 -11.36 19.22 -6.89
C GLU A 94 -12.39 18.17 -6.43
N GLU A 95 -12.29 16.95 -6.93
CA GLU A 95 -13.20 15.86 -6.61
C GLU A 95 -13.04 15.40 -5.15
N ILE A 96 -11.80 15.19 -4.69
CA ILE A 96 -11.49 14.84 -3.30
C ILE A 96 -11.95 15.95 -2.35
N GLU A 97 -11.69 17.21 -2.69
CA GLU A 97 -12.13 18.36 -1.89
C GLU A 97 -13.66 18.39 -1.78
N ARG A 98 -14.35 18.27 -2.91
CA ARG A 98 -15.82 18.20 -2.94
C ARG A 98 -16.36 17.04 -2.12
N ASN A 99 -15.77 15.85 -2.22
CA ASN A 99 -16.24 14.67 -1.50
C ASN A 99 -16.01 14.81 0.02
N ALA A 100 -14.86 15.37 0.43
CA ALA A 100 -14.57 15.68 1.82
C ALA A 100 -15.52 16.75 2.40
N LEU A 101 -15.79 17.83 1.67
CA LEU A 101 -16.71 18.90 2.09
C LEU A 101 -18.15 18.41 2.22
N ASN A 102 -18.55 17.44 1.39
CA ASN A 102 -19.86 16.80 1.47
C ASN A 102 -19.94 15.67 2.51
N GLY A 103 -18.85 15.41 3.25
CA GLY A 103 -18.80 14.37 4.29
C GLY A 103 -18.92 12.95 3.74
N GLN A 104 -18.42 12.69 2.52
CA GLN A 104 -18.46 11.36 1.91
C GLN A 104 -17.44 10.39 2.49
N TYR A 105 -16.44 10.90 3.23
CA TYR A 105 -15.46 10.08 3.92
C TYR A 105 -15.77 10.09 5.42
N ALA A 106 -16.07 8.93 5.99
CA ALA A 106 -16.16 8.66 7.41
C ALA A 106 -14.82 8.20 8.00
N THR A 107 -13.95 7.59 7.18
CA THR A 107 -12.63 7.10 7.59
C THR A 107 -11.53 7.49 6.62
N LYS A 108 -10.27 7.42 7.06
CA LYS A 108 -9.11 7.62 6.18
C LYS A 108 -9.02 6.50 5.13
N GLU A 109 -9.47 5.28 5.44
CA GLU A 109 -9.49 4.15 4.52
C GLU A 109 -10.40 4.41 3.33
N GLU A 110 -11.56 5.06 3.54
CA GLU A 110 -12.46 5.47 2.46
C GLU A 110 -11.84 6.55 1.58
N LEU A 111 -11.16 7.55 2.17
CA LEU A 111 -10.39 8.54 1.43
C LEU A 111 -9.31 7.87 0.57
N TYR A 112 -8.55 6.93 1.13
CA TYR A 112 -7.52 6.20 0.39
C TYR A 112 -8.10 5.38 -0.76
N ALA A 113 -9.24 4.73 -0.53
CA ALA A 113 -9.94 3.97 -1.57
C ALA A 113 -10.39 4.86 -2.73
N ASP A 114 -10.90 6.06 -2.43
CA ASP A 114 -11.34 7.00 -3.45
C ASP A 114 -10.16 7.58 -4.25
N ILE A 115 -9.04 7.91 -3.58
CA ILE A 115 -7.80 8.32 -4.26
C ILE A 115 -7.31 7.22 -5.21
N ARG A 116 -7.27 5.95 -4.76
CA ARG A 116 -6.88 4.81 -5.60
C ARG A 116 -7.81 4.68 -6.81
N LYS A 117 -9.12 4.73 -6.58
CA LYS A 117 -10.13 4.64 -7.64
C LYS A 117 -9.93 5.74 -8.69
N MET A 118 -9.73 6.99 -8.27
CA MET A 118 -9.50 8.10 -9.20
C MET A 118 -8.19 7.95 -9.99
N LYS A 119 -7.11 7.45 -9.36
CA LYS A 119 -5.85 7.15 -10.07
C LYS A 119 -6.05 6.10 -11.16
N ILE A 120 -6.87 5.08 -10.90
CA ILE A 120 -7.25 4.06 -11.88
C ILE A 120 -8.12 4.66 -12.99
N GLU A 121 -9.12 5.47 -12.65
CA GLU A 121 -10.00 6.15 -13.62
C GLU A 121 -9.25 7.11 -14.56
N LEU A 122 -8.18 7.75 -14.07
CA LEU A 122 -7.30 8.59 -14.89
C LEU A 122 -6.35 7.81 -15.79
N SER A 123 -6.07 6.56 -15.46
CA SER A 123 -5.16 5.75 -16.25
C SER A 123 -5.79 5.43 -17.61
N SER A 124 -4.99 5.51 -18.66
CA SER A 124 -5.40 5.12 -20.02
C SER A 124 -4.88 3.73 -20.39
N VAL A 125 -3.89 3.23 -19.66
CA VAL A 125 -3.23 1.95 -19.90
C VAL A 125 -3.09 1.21 -18.58
N GLN A 126 -3.40 -0.07 -18.58
CA GLN A 126 -3.09 -1.00 -17.50
C GLN A 126 -2.11 -2.05 -18.03
N GLU A 127 -0.97 -2.19 -17.37
CA GLU A 127 0.03 -3.23 -17.64
C GLU A 127 0.08 -4.19 -16.46
N ASP A 128 -0.20 -5.47 -16.70
CA ASP A 128 -0.18 -6.49 -15.67
C ASP A 128 1.09 -7.34 -15.79
N PHE A 129 1.71 -7.60 -14.64
CA PHE A 129 2.86 -8.47 -14.50
C PHE A 129 2.56 -9.65 -13.59
N TYR A 130 3.03 -10.83 -13.96
CA TYR A 130 2.79 -12.08 -13.25
C TYR A 130 4.09 -12.68 -12.77
N CYS A 131 4.11 -13.07 -11.49
CA CYS A 131 5.18 -13.83 -10.88
C CYS A 131 4.65 -15.12 -10.24
N PRO A 132 5.52 -16.13 -10.06
CA PRO A 132 5.20 -17.30 -9.25
C PRO A 132 4.77 -16.90 -7.84
N LEU A 133 3.84 -17.67 -7.29
CA LEU A 133 3.41 -17.55 -5.91
C LEU A 133 3.66 -18.89 -5.22
N HIS A 134 4.36 -18.83 -4.10
CA HIS A 134 4.61 -19.98 -3.25
C HIS A 134 3.97 -19.71 -1.89
N ALA A 135 3.60 -20.76 -1.16
CA ALA A 135 3.14 -20.61 0.20
C ALA A 135 3.50 -21.79 1.07
N VAL A 136 3.72 -21.50 2.34
CA VAL A 136 3.99 -22.46 3.41
C VAL A 136 2.93 -22.29 4.48
N ILE A 137 2.41 -23.40 4.98
CA ILE A 137 1.54 -23.41 6.14
C ILE A 137 2.28 -23.97 7.36
N VAL A 138 2.15 -23.29 8.49
CA VAL A 138 2.75 -23.67 9.77
C VAL A 138 1.62 -24.02 10.74
N ASN A 139 1.58 -25.27 11.19
CA ASN A 139 0.55 -25.75 12.11
C ASN A 139 0.81 -25.28 13.57
N GLU A 140 -0.07 -25.65 14.50
CA GLU A 140 0.05 -25.28 15.91
C GLU A 140 1.32 -25.86 16.58
N ASP A 141 1.81 -27.00 16.10
CA ASP A 141 3.04 -27.65 16.57
C ASP A 141 4.31 -27.02 15.98
N GLY A 142 4.17 -26.05 15.07
CA GLY A 142 5.28 -25.37 14.41
C GLY A 142 5.87 -26.14 13.22
N GLU A 143 5.19 -27.18 12.73
CA GLU A 143 5.63 -27.91 11.54
C GLU A 143 5.25 -27.13 10.27
N GLU A 144 6.23 -26.95 9.39
CA GLU A 144 6.08 -26.23 8.13
C GLU A 144 5.81 -27.19 6.97
N ARG A 145 4.87 -26.83 6.10
CA ARG A 145 4.55 -27.58 4.89
C ARG A 145 4.28 -26.65 3.72
N GLY A 146 5.02 -26.83 2.62
CA GLY A 146 4.73 -26.16 1.35
C GLY A 146 3.40 -26.62 0.74
N LEU A 147 2.66 -25.69 0.16
CA LEU A 147 1.43 -25.96 -0.58
C LEU A 147 1.72 -26.30 -2.04
N THR A 148 0.97 -27.23 -2.61
CA THR A 148 0.98 -27.43 -4.07
C THR A 148 0.27 -26.28 -4.79
N ALA A 149 0.47 -26.18 -6.11
CA ALA A 149 -0.18 -25.16 -6.93
C ALA A 149 -1.72 -25.22 -6.81
N GLU A 150 -2.28 -26.43 -6.78
CA GLU A 150 -3.72 -26.66 -6.67
C GLU A 150 -4.24 -26.32 -5.27
N GLU A 151 -3.52 -26.67 -4.20
CA GLU A 151 -3.90 -26.31 -2.83
C GLU A 151 -3.93 -24.79 -2.65
N LEU A 152 -2.97 -24.08 -3.25
CA LEU A 152 -2.80 -22.64 -3.09
C LEU A 152 -3.98 -21.83 -3.65
N THR A 153 -4.63 -22.32 -4.73
CA THR A 153 -5.85 -21.67 -5.26
C THR A 153 -6.98 -21.60 -4.25
N GLY A 154 -7.03 -22.52 -3.27
CA GLY A 154 -8.01 -22.49 -2.19
C GLY A 154 -7.84 -21.34 -1.19
N TYR A 155 -6.69 -20.65 -1.20
CA TYR A 155 -6.37 -19.53 -0.31
C TYR A 155 -6.36 -18.18 -1.04
N GLU A 156 -6.86 -18.12 -2.27
CA GLU A 156 -6.82 -16.91 -3.10
C GLU A 156 -7.45 -15.70 -2.39
N SER A 157 -8.61 -15.88 -1.74
CA SER A 157 -9.33 -14.78 -1.09
C SER A 157 -8.57 -14.24 0.11
N GLU A 158 -8.01 -15.12 0.94
CA GLU A 158 -7.24 -14.77 2.12
C GLU A 158 -5.93 -14.06 1.76
N ILE A 159 -5.23 -14.57 0.74
CA ILE A 159 -3.99 -13.94 0.23
C ILE A 159 -4.31 -12.57 -0.37
N ARG A 160 -5.35 -12.47 -1.20
CA ARG A 160 -5.78 -11.19 -1.80
C ARG A 160 -6.13 -10.16 -0.74
N LEU A 161 -6.92 -10.54 0.26
CA LEU A 161 -7.26 -9.66 1.38
C LEU A 161 -6.00 -9.16 2.09
N LYS A 162 -5.06 -10.08 2.39
CA LYS A 162 -3.82 -9.72 3.08
C LYS A 162 -2.96 -8.78 2.25
N LEU A 163 -2.86 -8.98 0.93
CA LEU A 163 -2.14 -8.07 0.05
C LEU A 163 -2.75 -6.66 0.07
N VAL A 164 -4.08 -6.55 0.05
CA VAL A 164 -4.77 -5.25 0.14
C VAL A 164 -4.50 -4.57 1.49
N GLU A 165 -4.55 -5.32 2.60
CA GLU A 165 -4.26 -4.79 3.94
C GLU A 165 -2.83 -4.25 4.08
N ARG A 166 -1.86 -4.86 3.40
CA ARG A 166 -0.44 -4.51 3.52
C ARG A 166 -0.03 -3.36 2.61
N GLN A 167 -0.82 -3.03 1.59
CA GLN A 167 -0.55 -1.92 0.67
C GLN A 167 -1.04 -0.60 1.23
N THR A 168 -0.37 -0.15 2.29
CA THR A 168 -0.72 1.10 2.98
C THR A 168 -0.24 2.33 2.18
N PRO A 169 -0.93 3.47 2.25
CA PRO A 169 -0.61 4.66 1.43
C PRO A 169 0.73 5.33 1.72
N ASP A 170 1.38 5.02 2.84
CA ASP A 170 2.76 5.41 3.13
C ASP A 170 3.77 4.67 2.24
N ILE A 171 3.39 3.53 1.67
CA ILE A 171 4.15 2.77 0.69
C ILE A 171 3.66 3.19 -0.70
N ASP A 172 4.08 4.35 -1.20
CA ASP A 172 3.77 4.77 -2.58
C ASP A 172 4.62 4.00 -3.59
N MET A 173 4.11 2.85 -3.99
CA MET A 173 4.73 1.96 -4.97
C MET A 173 4.91 2.60 -6.34
N ALA A 174 3.94 3.42 -6.76
CA ALA A 174 4.03 4.12 -8.04
C ALA A 174 5.19 5.12 -8.04
N LYS A 175 5.41 5.83 -6.92
CA LYS A 175 6.56 6.73 -6.78
C LYS A 175 7.88 5.99 -6.80
N TYR A 176 7.99 4.86 -6.09
CA TYR A 176 9.19 4.02 -6.12
C TYR A 176 9.48 3.54 -7.54
N PHE A 177 8.50 2.93 -8.22
CA PHE A 177 8.65 2.46 -9.60
C PHE A 177 8.93 3.60 -10.56
N GLY A 178 8.23 4.72 -10.42
CA GLY A 178 8.43 5.92 -11.22
C GLY A 178 9.87 6.40 -11.18
N TYR A 179 10.50 6.40 -10.01
CA TYR A 179 11.89 6.81 -9.85
C TYR A 179 12.85 5.75 -10.43
N HIS A 180 12.71 4.49 -10.02
CA HIS A 180 13.65 3.42 -10.39
C HIS A 180 13.57 3.02 -11.86
N ALA A 181 12.36 3.00 -12.44
CA ALA A 181 12.16 2.69 -13.85
C ALA A 181 12.22 3.94 -14.76
N LYS A 182 12.38 5.14 -14.18
CA LYS A 182 12.38 6.44 -14.89
C LYS A 182 11.09 6.70 -15.67
N ILE A 183 9.96 6.39 -15.05
CA ILE A 183 8.60 6.54 -15.60
C ILE A 183 7.69 7.34 -14.65
N THR A 184 8.27 8.21 -13.80
CA THR A 184 7.52 8.97 -12.78
C THR A 184 6.35 9.75 -13.36
N ASP A 185 6.49 10.25 -14.59
CA ASP A 185 5.43 11.01 -15.26
C ASP A 185 4.38 10.12 -15.93
N LYS A 186 4.61 8.80 -15.99
CA LYS A 186 3.73 7.83 -16.65
C LYS A 186 2.91 6.99 -15.68
N ILE A 187 3.51 6.56 -14.57
CA ILE A 187 2.86 5.67 -13.60
C ILE A 187 2.02 6.46 -12.59
N LEU A 188 0.74 6.12 -12.49
CA LEU A 188 -0.20 6.76 -11.59
C LEU A 188 -0.40 5.93 -10.32
N TYR A 189 -0.49 4.61 -10.49
CA TYR A 189 -0.73 3.67 -9.41
C TYR A 189 -0.15 2.29 -9.73
N ALA A 190 0.15 1.53 -8.68
CA ALA A 190 0.51 0.12 -8.79
C ALA A 190 -0.07 -0.64 -7.61
N GLU A 191 -0.57 -1.86 -7.86
CA GLU A 191 -1.09 -2.72 -6.81
C GLU A 191 -0.70 -4.18 -6.98
N TRP A 192 -0.47 -4.85 -5.86
CA TRP A 192 -0.23 -6.29 -5.76
C TRP A 192 -1.53 -7.00 -5.46
N THR A 193 -1.72 -8.10 -6.15
CA THR A 193 -2.87 -8.97 -6.00
C THR A 193 -2.48 -10.38 -6.43
N VAL A 194 -3.45 -11.26 -6.55
CA VAL A 194 -3.24 -12.61 -7.10
C VAL A 194 -4.22 -12.87 -8.23
N GLU A 195 -3.89 -13.80 -9.13
CA GLU A 195 -4.80 -14.23 -10.19
C GLU A 195 -4.60 -15.73 -10.47
N GLU A 196 -5.70 -16.47 -10.54
CA GLU A 196 -5.68 -17.88 -10.94
C GLU A 196 -5.63 -17.97 -12.47
N LYS A 197 -4.63 -18.70 -12.99
CA LYS A 197 -4.51 -19.02 -14.40
C LYS A 197 -4.20 -20.51 -14.58
N SER A 198 -5.06 -21.20 -15.35
CA SER A 198 -4.93 -22.63 -15.65
C SER A 198 -4.72 -23.51 -14.40
N GLY A 199 -5.46 -23.24 -13.32
CA GLY A 199 -5.44 -24.03 -12.08
C GLY A 199 -4.27 -23.74 -11.14
N LYS A 200 -3.46 -22.69 -11.41
CA LYS A 200 -2.39 -22.24 -10.53
C LYS A 200 -2.59 -20.77 -10.17
N LEU A 201 -2.36 -20.43 -8.89
CA LEU A 201 -2.40 -19.06 -8.41
C LEU A 201 -1.04 -18.37 -8.65
N TYR A 202 -1.07 -17.16 -9.20
CA TYR A 202 0.11 -16.33 -9.45
C TYR A 202 0.01 -15.02 -8.69
N GLY A 203 1.17 -14.47 -8.31
CA GLY A 203 1.26 -13.08 -7.91
C GLY A 203 1.02 -12.20 -9.13
N LYS A 204 0.22 -11.14 -8.98
CA LYS A 204 -0.11 -10.19 -10.03
C LYS A 204 0.20 -8.78 -9.56
N ILE A 205 0.91 -8.02 -10.37
CA ILE A 205 1.20 -6.61 -10.14
C ILE A 205 0.54 -5.83 -11.28
N SER A 206 -0.48 -5.04 -10.95
CA SER A 206 -1.20 -4.21 -11.92
C SER A 206 -0.65 -2.79 -11.86
N CYS A 207 -0.10 -2.29 -12.97
CA CYS A 207 0.43 -0.94 -13.09
C CYS A 207 -0.51 -0.08 -13.95
N TYR A 208 -0.99 1.02 -13.38
CA TYR A 208 -1.90 1.96 -14.03
C TYR A 208 -1.13 3.18 -14.52
N LEU A 209 -1.18 3.41 -15.83
CA LEU A 209 -0.33 4.33 -16.57
C LEU A 209 -1.17 5.32 -17.41
N ASN A 210 -0.65 6.52 -17.64
CA ASN A 210 -1.28 7.51 -18.53
C ASN A 210 -0.86 7.38 -20.01
N GLU A 211 0.07 6.47 -20.33
CA GLU A 211 0.48 6.13 -21.68
C GLU A 211 1.19 4.76 -21.70
N THR A 212 1.32 4.18 -22.89
CA THR A 212 2.00 2.89 -23.08
C THR A 212 3.51 3.00 -22.85
N LEU A 213 4.10 1.96 -22.26
CA LEU A 213 5.54 1.87 -22.08
C LEU A 213 6.24 1.39 -23.36
N THR A 214 7.42 1.93 -23.61
CA THR A 214 8.37 1.32 -24.56
C THR A 214 8.92 0.02 -23.98
N THR A 215 9.42 -0.87 -24.84
CA THR A 215 10.05 -2.13 -24.38
C THR A 215 11.16 -1.89 -23.34
N GLU A 216 11.96 -0.84 -23.51
CA GLU A 216 13.02 -0.51 -22.54
C GLU A 216 12.44 -0.04 -21.19
N GLU A 217 11.35 0.73 -21.21
CA GLU A 217 10.64 1.13 -19.99
C GLU A 217 10.01 -0.06 -19.27
N THR A 218 9.39 -0.99 -20.02
CA THR A 218 8.82 -2.23 -19.47
C THR A 218 9.89 -3.08 -18.79
N GLU A 219 11.07 -3.24 -19.39
CA GLU A 219 12.16 -4.01 -18.76
C GLU A 219 12.71 -3.33 -17.50
N ARG A 220 12.82 -2.00 -17.48
CA ARG A 220 13.18 -1.26 -16.26
C ARG A 220 12.12 -1.38 -15.17
N LEU A 221 10.83 -1.36 -15.54
CA LEU A 221 9.73 -1.57 -14.61
C LEU A 221 9.75 -3.00 -14.04
N LYS A 222 10.01 -4.01 -14.88
CA LYS A 222 10.17 -5.41 -14.43
C LYS A 222 11.29 -5.53 -13.39
N HIS A 223 12.44 -4.90 -13.62
CA HIS A 223 13.53 -4.88 -12.63
C HIS A 223 13.13 -4.16 -11.32
N ALA A 224 12.34 -3.08 -11.40
CA ALA A 224 11.87 -2.39 -10.20
C ALA A 224 10.86 -3.24 -9.40
N ILE A 225 9.96 -3.95 -10.08
CA ILE A 225 9.01 -4.89 -9.47
C ILE A 225 9.73 -6.07 -8.84
N ASP A 226 10.74 -6.64 -9.51
CA ASP A 226 11.59 -7.71 -8.97
C ASP A 226 12.26 -7.28 -7.65
N GLY A 227 12.82 -6.06 -7.60
CA GLY A 227 13.36 -5.49 -6.36
C GLY A 227 12.31 -5.37 -5.24
N GLN A 228 11.08 -4.96 -5.56
CA GLN A 228 10.00 -4.91 -4.57
C GLN A 228 9.52 -6.29 -4.13
N ASN A 229 9.49 -7.27 -5.01
CA ASN A 229 9.09 -8.63 -4.69
C ASN A 229 10.15 -9.36 -3.84
N SER A 230 11.43 -9.06 -4.04
CA SER A 230 12.55 -9.74 -3.35
C SER A 230 12.93 -9.14 -1.99
N ASP A 231 13.09 -7.82 -1.91
CA ASP A 231 13.70 -7.13 -0.74
C ASP A 231 12.81 -5.98 -0.21
N GLY A 232 11.78 -5.60 -0.97
CA GLY A 232 10.85 -4.55 -0.59
C GLY A 232 9.59 -5.09 0.06
N PHE A 233 8.46 -4.80 -0.57
CA PHE A 233 7.16 -5.23 -0.12
C PHE A 233 7.01 -6.75 0.02
N GLY A 234 7.61 -7.54 -0.87
CA GLY A 234 7.53 -9.00 -0.83
C GLY A 234 8.12 -9.58 0.45
N GLU A 235 9.35 -9.19 0.83
CA GLU A 235 9.97 -9.61 2.09
C GLU A 235 9.09 -9.24 3.31
N GLY A 236 8.57 -8.01 3.32
CA GLY A 236 7.68 -7.53 4.37
C GLY A 236 6.30 -8.22 4.39
N PHE A 237 5.85 -8.78 3.26
CA PHE A 237 4.62 -9.54 3.12
C PHE A 237 4.81 -10.98 3.61
N GLU A 238 5.95 -11.60 3.29
CA GLU A 238 6.32 -12.95 3.70
C GLU A 238 6.39 -13.13 5.21
N GLN A 239 6.74 -12.07 5.95
CA GLN A 239 6.77 -12.09 7.43
C GLN A 239 5.38 -11.96 8.06
N CYS A 240 4.33 -11.73 7.28
CA CYS A 240 2.98 -11.48 7.77
C CYS A 240 2.10 -12.71 7.60
N SER A 241 1.93 -13.49 8.68
CA SER A 241 1.03 -14.64 8.66
C SER A 241 -0.41 -14.26 8.32
N ILE A 242 -1.04 -15.15 7.56
CA ILE A 242 -2.47 -15.21 7.31
C ILE A 242 -3.02 -16.32 8.20
N GLU A 243 -3.91 -15.97 9.12
CA GLU A 243 -4.52 -16.95 10.02
C GLU A 243 -5.56 -17.77 9.25
N THR A 244 -5.39 -19.08 9.22
CA THR A 244 -6.30 -20.01 8.55
C THR A 244 -6.75 -21.11 9.50
N LEU A 245 -7.77 -21.90 9.12
CA LEU A 245 -8.19 -23.07 9.90
C LEU A 245 -7.11 -24.15 10.02
N ASN A 246 -6.12 -24.15 9.12
CA ASN A 246 -5.07 -25.15 9.03
C ASN A 246 -3.74 -24.67 9.64
N GLY A 247 -3.73 -23.50 10.27
CA GLY A 247 -2.53 -22.86 10.81
C GLY A 247 -2.23 -21.51 10.16
N LYS A 248 -0.97 -21.08 10.28
CA LYS A 248 -0.48 -19.80 9.75
C LYS A 248 0.07 -19.99 8.34
N LEU A 249 -0.55 -19.34 7.37
CA LEU A 249 -0.12 -19.33 5.98
C LEU A 249 0.83 -18.15 5.76
N TYR A 250 1.98 -18.41 5.15
CA TYR A 250 2.94 -17.42 4.68
C TYR A 250 3.06 -17.55 3.16
N ALA A 251 2.90 -16.46 2.44
CA ALA A 251 2.91 -16.42 0.98
C ALA A 251 4.08 -15.58 0.47
N PHE A 252 4.75 -16.08 -0.57
CA PHE A 252 6.01 -15.58 -1.11
C PHE A 252 5.80 -15.16 -2.56
N LEU A 253 6.11 -13.89 -2.85
CA LEU A 253 6.00 -13.30 -4.19
C LEU A 253 7.28 -13.49 -5.01
N TRP A 254 8.34 -13.99 -4.38
CA TRP A 254 9.66 -14.14 -4.95
C TRP A 254 10.35 -15.42 -4.44
N ASP A 255 11.12 -16.07 -5.31
CA ASP A 255 11.91 -17.27 -4.99
C ASP A 255 13.21 -17.25 -5.80
N TYR A 256 14.37 -17.39 -5.15
CA TYR A 256 15.66 -17.37 -5.83
C TYR A 256 15.80 -18.44 -6.93
N ASP A 257 15.18 -19.61 -6.75
CA ASP A 257 15.35 -20.76 -7.64
C ASP A 257 14.38 -20.78 -8.83
N ASP A 258 13.17 -20.22 -8.68
CA ASP A 258 12.09 -20.30 -9.68
C ASP A 258 11.32 -18.99 -9.84
N TYR A 259 12.01 -17.84 -9.87
CA TYR A 259 11.36 -16.56 -10.15
C TYR A 259 11.30 -16.21 -11.63
N PHE A 260 10.15 -15.70 -12.05
CA PHE A 260 10.01 -14.94 -13.28
C PHE A 260 9.07 -13.76 -13.04
N LEU A 261 9.19 -12.77 -13.93
CA LEU A 261 8.20 -11.71 -14.05
C LEU A 261 7.81 -11.58 -15.52
N LYS A 262 6.53 -11.82 -15.81
CA LYS A 262 6.00 -11.86 -17.18
C LYS A 262 4.93 -10.80 -17.36
N THR A 263 4.94 -10.08 -18.48
CA THR A 263 3.76 -9.32 -18.91
C THR A 263 2.57 -10.27 -19.16
N SER A 264 1.36 -9.74 -19.29
CA SER A 264 0.20 -10.53 -19.74
C SER A 264 0.49 -11.35 -21.00
N GLU A 265 1.10 -10.74 -22.02
CA GLU A 265 1.43 -11.42 -23.27
C GLU A 265 2.46 -12.55 -23.07
N GLU A 266 3.53 -12.29 -22.30
CA GLU A 266 4.55 -13.29 -21.96
C GLU A 266 3.95 -14.45 -21.14
N MET A 267 2.97 -14.15 -20.28
CA MET A 267 2.28 -15.12 -19.43
C MET A 267 1.37 -16.02 -20.26
N ASP A 268 0.59 -15.46 -21.17
CA ASP A 268 -0.27 -16.23 -22.08
C ASP A 268 0.57 -17.17 -22.97
N GLU A 269 1.71 -16.71 -23.48
CA GLU A 269 2.64 -17.58 -24.20
C GLU A 269 3.20 -18.71 -23.34
N TYR A 270 3.53 -18.43 -22.07
CA TYR A 270 4.05 -19.41 -21.12
C TYR A 270 3.02 -20.51 -20.84
N LEU A 271 1.76 -20.14 -20.61
CA LEU A 271 0.68 -21.08 -20.36
C LEU A 271 0.40 -21.95 -21.58
N ASN A 272 0.30 -21.36 -22.77
CA ASN A 272 0.11 -22.10 -24.02
C ASN A 272 1.21 -23.16 -24.25
N LYS A 273 2.48 -22.78 -24.04
CA LYS A 273 3.62 -23.72 -24.17
C LYS A 273 3.58 -24.84 -23.13
N THR A 274 3.03 -24.59 -21.95
CA THR A 274 2.96 -25.57 -20.85
C THR A 274 1.78 -26.53 -21.05
N GLU A 275 0.62 -26.04 -21.48
CA GLU A 275 -0.55 -26.85 -21.81
C GLU A 275 -0.29 -27.79 -22.99
N MET A 276 0.38 -27.30 -24.05
CA MET A 276 0.77 -28.14 -25.19
C MET A 276 1.73 -29.27 -24.81
N LYS A 277 2.53 -29.11 -23.75
CA LYS A 277 3.41 -30.18 -23.24
C LYS A 277 2.66 -31.24 -22.43
N MET A 278 1.54 -30.89 -21.79
CA MET A 278 0.73 -31.84 -21.01
C MET A 278 -0.35 -32.57 -21.84
N GLY A 279 -0.81 -31.99 -22.95
CA GLY A 279 -1.82 -32.59 -23.83
C GLY A 279 -1.29 -33.57 -24.90
N GLY A 280 0.03 -33.81 -24.95
CA GLY A 280 0.66 -34.72 -25.90
C GLY A 280 1.00 -36.08 -25.29
N ILE A 281 0.00 -36.90 -24.99
CA ILE A 281 0.13 -38.34 -24.68
C ILE A 281 -0.89 -39.13 -25.48
#